data_AF-A0A7L4UPZ4-F1
#
_entry.id   AF-A0A7L4UPZ4-F1
#
_cell.length_a   1.000
_cell.length_b   1.000
_cell.length_c   1.000
_cell.angle_alpha   90.00
_cell.angle_beta   90.00
_cell.angle_gamma   90.00
#
_symmetry.space_group_name_H-M   'P 1'
#
loop_
_entity.id
_entity.type
_entity.pdbx_description
1 polymer ?
#
loop_
_entity_poly.entity_id
_entity_poly.type
_entity_poly.pdbx_seq_one_letter_code
_entity_poly.pdbx_strand_id
1 'polypeptide(L)'
;MKKAWLILFIAALIGVGLRYAFPKDALLPTEEKKHIDELLAETLKEVENVTVGDTTVVIVENKAVEQKKDEQKYKIQPEDKSLVKENTLVGFFEKLRELELHNKGQIRIAFYGDSMLDADMLVMQFRHYLQKRFGGKGVGYVPITSVSAAGRYSVKHSFSNTWNKQTFLKKRDTIFPYGINGESFFVGDTATIQEAYVSYKRGPAYKELSLVNPKLFYGKRKVYDSLELATPEVHVLTDENEMAVSLDGKRSVNIIDLPNYQKKIVITVNDQGTLPLYGVSFASSTGIIVDNLAVRGNSGLPLTRLHTSLMREFNQYLDYDLIILSYGTNVFSPTYTKGFRWYSRRMSRVVKHLKNCFNDANVVIMSMADRAFKDGEEMQTPAELPLFIREQKRIADSTQSAFFNLYAMMGGAGSMKEWADAEPPLANKDYTHFNSKGAEKAGRMLFDWMMNAYQRYKEENPLQNISEENLDLNNNKVSQASEVLPIIETHSKTAQ
;
A
#
# COMPACT_ATOMS: atom_id res chain seq x y z
N MET A 1 -10.69 29.14 12.18
CA MET A 1 -9.87 29.86 13.18
C MET A 1 -10.13 29.52 14.66
N LYS A 2 -11.12 28.67 15.02
CA LYS A 2 -11.42 28.35 16.44
C LYS A 2 -10.81 27.04 17.00
N LYS A 3 -10.04 26.26 16.21
CA LYS A 3 -9.42 24.99 16.68
C LYS A 3 -7.95 25.10 17.13
N ALA A 4 -7.25 26.18 16.78
CA ALA A 4 -5.89 26.44 17.27
C ALA A 4 -5.87 26.85 18.76
N TRP A 5 -6.91 27.56 19.20
CA TRP A 5 -7.09 27.94 20.60
C TRP A 5 -7.35 26.75 21.52
N LEU A 6 -8.01 25.68 21.05
CA LEU A 6 -8.31 24.50 21.87
C LEU A 6 -7.06 23.66 22.18
N ILE A 7 -6.10 23.60 21.25
CA ILE A 7 -4.83 22.88 21.46
C ILE A 7 -3.90 23.68 22.39
N LEU A 8 -3.90 25.01 22.27
CA LEU A 8 -3.22 25.91 23.21
C LEU A 8 -3.86 25.86 24.60
N PHE A 9 -5.19 25.73 24.69
CA PHE A 9 -5.90 25.61 25.96
C PHE A 9 -5.65 24.25 26.64
N ILE A 10 -5.54 23.16 25.88
CA ILE A 10 -5.19 21.83 26.42
C ILE A 10 -3.73 21.78 26.88
N ALA A 11 -2.79 22.39 26.13
CA ALA A 11 -1.40 22.51 26.55
C ALA A 11 -1.25 23.41 27.80
N ALA A 12 -2.02 24.50 27.88
CA ALA A 12 -2.09 25.35 29.06
C ALA A 12 -2.75 24.63 30.25
N LEU A 13 -3.77 23.79 30.04
CA LEU A 13 -4.40 22.99 31.09
C LEU A 13 -3.49 21.87 31.60
N ILE A 14 -2.64 21.29 30.76
CA ILE A 14 -1.61 20.33 31.19
C ILE A 14 -0.51 21.06 31.99
N GLY A 15 -0.10 22.26 31.57
CA GLY A 15 0.84 23.10 32.32
C GLY A 15 0.27 23.66 33.63
N VAL A 16 -1.03 23.97 33.70
CA VAL A 16 -1.72 24.42 34.92
C VAL A 16 -2.07 23.24 35.83
N GLY A 17 -2.41 22.08 35.29
CA GLY A 17 -2.67 20.85 36.05
C GLY A 17 -1.43 20.32 36.78
N LEU A 18 -0.25 20.40 36.12
CA LEU A 18 1.05 20.13 36.76
C LEU A 18 1.38 21.13 37.88
N ARG A 19 0.81 22.34 37.83
CA ARG A 19 0.98 23.39 38.84
C ARG A 19 0.08 23.20 40.08
N TYR A 20 -0.97 22.38 39.97
CA TYR A 20 -1.89 22.05 41.07
C TYR A 20 -1.60 20.70 41.75
N ALA A 21 -0.72 19.87 41.17
CA ALA A 21 -0.28 18.61 41.77
C ALA A 21 0.86 18.77 42.80
N PHE A 22 1.38 19.98 43.00
CA PHE A 22 2.38 20.30 44.01
C PHE A 22 1.81 21.29 45.05
N PRO A 23 1.89 20.98 46.36
CA PRO A 23 1.42 21.88 47.41
C PRO A 23 2.19 23.20 47.39
N LYS A 24 1.48 24.29 47.71
CA LYS A 24 1.89 25.71 47.51
C LYS A 24 3.11 26.20 48.29
N ASP A 25 3.79 25.35 49.06
CA ASP A 25 4.93 25.75 49.91
C ASP A 25 6.28 25.16 49.47
N ALA A 26 6.36 24.49 48.32
CA ALA A 26 7.65 24.17 47.72
C ALA A 26 8.16 25.37 46.89
N LEU A 27 8.89 26.27 47.55
CA LEU A 27 9.72 27.30 46.92
C LEU A 27 10.77 26.63 46.02
N LEU A 28 10.47 26.44 44.73
CA LEU A 28 11.52 26.23 43.74
C LEU A 28 12.32 27.53 43.63
N PRO A 29 13.67 27.49 43.75
CA PRO A 29 14.52 28.65 43.62
C PRO A 29 14.27 29.40 42.31
N THR A 30 14.35 30.73 42.34
CA THR A 30 14.04 31.63 41.22
C THR A 30 14.81 31.33 39.93
N GLU A 31 15.97 30.64 40.03
CA GLU A 31 16.75 30.18 38.89
C GLU A 31 16.14 28.98 38.15
N GLU A 32 15.55 27.99 38.83
CA GLU A 32 14.94 26.83 38.17
C GLU A 32 13.69 27.20 37.38
N LYS A 33 12.94 28.20 37.87
CA LYS A 33 11.75 28.72 37.17
C LYS A 33 12.14 29.45 35.88
N LYS A 34 13.22 30.23 35.93
CA LYS A 34 13.80 30.89 34.76
C LYS A 34 14.35 29.88 33.76
N HIS A 35 14.95 28.79 34.24
CA HIS A 35 15.46 27.72 33.42
C HIS A 35 14.35 26.93 32.72
N ILE A 36 13.21 26.67 33.39
CA ILE A 36 12.03 26.01 32.79
C ILE A 36 11.35 26.92 31.77
N ASP A 37 11.20 28.21 32.06
CA ASP A 37 10.61 29.18 31.12
C ASP A 37 11.53 29.41 29.91
N GLU A 38 12.86 29.39 30.09
CA GLU A 38 13.84 29.37 28.99
C GLU A 38 13.78 28.06 28.21
N LEU A 39 13.67 26.90 28.87
CA LEU A 39 13.53 25.60 28.20
C LEU A 39 12.24 25.52 27.36
N LEU A 40 11.13 26.07 27.87
CA LEU A 40 9.85 26.17 27.17
C LEU A 40 9.94 27.17 26.01
N ALA A 41 10.63 28.30 26.18
CA ALA A 41 10.85 29.26 25.12
C ALA A 41 11.82 28.73 24.03
N GLU A 42 12.81 27.91 24.40
CA GLU A 42 13.74 27.23 23.48
C GLU A 42 13.00 26.12 22.70
N THR A 43 12.20 25.28 23.38
CA THR A 43 11.37 24.25 22.71
C THR A 43 10.23 24.83 21.86
N LEU A 44 9.69 26.01 22.19
CA LEU A 44 8.68 26.70 21.36
C LEU A 44 9.30 27.46 20.18
N LYS A 45 10.59 27.83 20.24
CA LYS A 45 11.34 28.38 19.10
C LYS A 45 11.74 27.31 18.07
N GLU A 46 11.78 26.04 18.46
CA GLU A 46 12.21 24.89 17.62
C GLU A 46 11.06 24.18 16.87
N VAL A 47 9.87 24.79 16.82
CA VAL A 47 8.70 24.28 16.09
C VAL A 47 8.50 25.08 14.81
N GLU A 48 9.09 24.61 13.71
CA GLU A 48 8.83 25.19 12.39
C GLU A 48 7.65 24.45 11.74
N ASN A 49 6.58 25.20 11.43
CA ASN A 49 5.48 24.69 10.62
C ASN A 49 5.87 24.81 9.14
N VAL A 50 6.31 23.70 8.55
CA VAL A 50 6.61 23.67 7.12
C VAL A 50 5.39 23.14 6.37
N THR A 51 4.82 23.98 5.52
CA THR A 51 3.71 23.60 4.65
C THR A 51 4.27 23.01 3.36
N VAL A 52 3.97 21.74 3.09
CA VAL A 52 4.26 21.08 1.80
C VAL A 52 2.93 20.63 1.20
N GLY A 53 2.48 21.34 0.16
CA GLY A 53 1.11 21.19 -0.38
C GLY A 53 0.04 21.50 0.68
N ASP A 54 -0.99 20.67 0.78
CA ASP A 54 -2.07 20.80 1.79
C ASP A 54 -1.68 20.28 3.19
N THR A 55 -0.42 19.87 3.39
CA THR A 55 0.05 19.25 4.64
C THR A 55 0.95 20.21 5.40
N THR A 56 0.52 20.62 6.60
CA THR A 56 1.41 21.28 7.58
C THR A 56 2.20 20.22 8.34
N VAL A 57 3.52 20.25 8.21
CA VAL A 57 4.46 19.38 8.94
C VAL A 57 5.06 20.19 10.08
N VAL A 58 4.89 19.69 11.30
CA VAL A 58 5.63 20.18 12.47
C VAL A 58 6.99 19.49 12.48
N ILE A 59 8.04 20.28 12.31
CA ILE A 59 9.43 19.86 12.50
C ILE A 59 9.80 20.26 13.93
N VAL A 60 10.22 19.29 14.74
CA VAL A 60 10.91 19.54 16.01
C VAL A 60 12.38 19.31 15.71
N GLU A 61 13.16 20.39 15.69
CA GLU A 61 14.62 20.30 15.53
C GLU A 61 15.21 19.73 16.82
N ASN A 62 15.60 18.46 16.82
CA ASN A 62 16.63 18.04 17.79
C ASN A 62 17.94 18.63 17.27
N LYS A 63 18.59 19.48 18.08
CA LYS A 63 19.92 20.08 17.83
C LYS A 63 20.73 19.21 16.88
N ALA A 64 20.96 19.75 15.70
CA ALA A 64 21.79 19.14 14.69
C ALA A 64 23.11 18.75 15.34
N VAL A 65 23.40 17.44 15.39
CA VAL A 65 24.77 17.00 15.18
C VAL A 65 25.14 17.67 13.87
N GLU A 66 26.11 18.60 13.89
CA GLU A 66 26.68 19.20 12.69
C GLU A 66 26.94 18.08 11.69
N GLN A 67 26.00 17.89 10.76
CA GLN A 67 26.22 17.05 9.62
C GLN A 67 27.20 17.85 8.82
N LYS A 68 28.48 17.46 8.89
CA LYS A 68 29.45 17.80 7.85
C LYS A 68 28.68 17.71 6.54
N LYS A 69 28.61 18.83 5.83
CA LYS A 69 28.15 18.92 4.46
C LYS A 69 28.97 17.90 3.67
N ASP A 70 28.48 16.67 3.59
CA ASP A 70 28.89 15.74 2.56
C ASP A 70 28.27 16.26 1.26
N GLU A 71 28.86 17.34 0.76
CA GLU A 71 28.67 17.92 -0.58
C GLU A 71 29.22 16.97 -1.66
N GLN A 72 29.41 15.68 -1.36
CA GLN A 72 29.54 14.65 -2.38
C GLN A 72 28.21 14.52 -3.11
N LYS A 73 28.15 15.19 -4.28
CA LYS A 73 27.22 14.88 -5.38
C LYS A 73 27.06 13.36 -5.44
N TYR A 74 25.85 12.86 -5.15
CA TYR A 74 25.56 11.44 -5.32
C TYR A 74 25.70 11.11 -6.80
N LYS A 75 26.81 10.46 -7.17
CA LYS A 75 26.95 9.85 -8.48
C LYS A 75 26.29 8.49 -8.40
N ILE A 76 25.38 8.23 -9.34
CA ILE A 76 24.79 6.91 -9.52
C ILE A 76 25.93 5.95 -9.80
N GLN A 77 26.14 4.98 -8.93
CA GLN A 77 27.15 3.97 -9.15
C GLN A 77 26.57 2.80 -9.97
N PRO A 78 27.38 2.03 -10.71
CA PRO A 78 26.89 0.86 -11.46
C PRO A 78 26.09 -0.12 -10.60
N GLU A 79 26.49 -0.29 -9.33
CA GLU A 79 25.79 -1.12 -8.34
C GLU A 79 24.37 -0.63 -8.00
N ASP A 80 24.09 0.66 -8.16
CA ASP A 80 22.76 1.23 -7.93
C ASP A 80 21.72 0.74 -8.94
N LYS A 81 22.15 0.13 -10.05
CA LYS A 81 21.26 -0.45 -11.08
C LYS A 81 20.96 -1.95 -10.89
N SER A 82 21.74 -2.70 -10.10
CA SER A 82 21.69 -4.18 -10.15
C SER A 82 21.60 -4.91 -8.81
N LEU A 83 21.77 -4.23 -7.67
CA LEU A 83 21.83 -4.92 -6.38
C LEU A 83 20.47 -4.98 -5.67
N VAL A 84 19.77 -6.11 -5.85
CA VAL A 84 19.03 -6.68 -4.72
C VAL A 84 20.09 -7.11 -3.72
N LYS A 85 20.03 -6.62 -2.48
CA LYS A 85 20.87 -7.19 -1.42
C LYS A 85 20.52 -8.67 -1.30
N GLU A 86 21.52 -9.52 -1.49
CA GLU A 86 21.45 -10.96 -1.21
C GLU A 86 20.71 -11.15 0.12
N ASN A 87 19.69 -12.01 0.11
CA ASN A 87 18.79 -12.34 1.24
C ASN A 87 17.54 -11.46 1.48
N THR A 88 17.30 -10.36 0.76
CA THR A 88 16.11 -9.50 1.06
C THR A 88 14.77 -9.98 0.48
N LEU A 89 14.80 -10.86 -0.53
CA LEU A 89 13.62 -11.40 -1.23
C LEU A 89 13.54 -12.94 -1.21
N VAL A 90 14.32 -13.62 -0.36
CA VAL A 90 14.43 -15.09 -0.37
C VAL A 90 13.08 -15.77 -0.20
N GLY A 91 12.29 -15.40 0.83
CA GLY A 91 10.96 -16.01 1.04
C GLY A 91 10.01 -15.83 -0.15
N PHE A 92 10.02 -14.65 -0.78
CA PHE A 92 9.27 -14.40 -2.01
C PHE A 92 9.78 -15.25 -3.19
N PHE A 93 11.10 -15.42 -3.33
CA PHE A 93 11.72 -16.23 -4.38
C PHE A 93 11.51 -17.74 -4.17
N GLU A 94 11.46 -18.21 -2.93
CA GLU A 94 11.03 -19.57 -2.59
C GLU A 94 9.61 -19.82 -3.09
N LYS A 95 8.67 -18.93 -2.76
CA LYS A 95 7.28 -19.04 -3.25
C LYS A 95 7.20 -18.98 -4.78
N LEU A 96 7.95 -18.09 -5.43
CA LEU A 96 8.02 -18.05 -6.90
C LEU A 96 8.54 -19.35 -7.49
N ARG A 97 9.53 -19.99 -6.85
CA ARG A 97 10.07 -21.28 -7.28
C ARG A 97 9.07 -22.40 -7.12
N GLU A 98 8.37 -22.46 -5.99
CA GLU A 98 7.28 -23.42 -5.76
C GLU A 98 6.18 -23.26 -6.82
N LEU A 99 5.81 -22.02 -7.13
CA LEU A 99 4.83 -21.72 -8.17
C LEU A 99 5.34 -22.12 -9.57
N GLU A 100 6.61 -21.84 -9.90
CA GLU A 100 7.25 -22.20 -11.18
C GLU A 100 7.33 -23.72 -11.37
N LEU A 101 7.64 -24.48 -10.31
CA LEU A 101 7.82 -25.94 -10.37
C LEU A 101 6.50 -26.72 -10.32
N HIS A 102 5.55 -26.27 -9.51
CA HIS A 102 4.35 -27.04 -9.21
C HIS A 102 3.06 -26.45 -9.76
N ASN A 103 3.10 -25.20 -10.25
CA ASN A 103 1.92 -24.46 -10.71
C ASN A 103 0.78 -24.46 -9.67
N LYS A 104 1.16 -24.41 -8.39
CA LYS A 104 0.28 -24.46 -7.22
C LYS A 104 0.53 -23.25 -6.32
N GLY A 105 -0.54 -22.81 -5.67
CA GLY A 105 -0.51 -21.64 -4.79
C GLY A 105 -0.81 -20.34 -5.54
N GLN A 106 -1.09 -19.30 -4.76
CA GLN A 106 -1.23 -17.92 -5.20
C GLN A 106 -0.10 -17.12 -4.57
N ILE A 107 0.49 -16.22 -5.34
CA ILE A 107 1.40 -15.21 -4.82
C ILE A 107 0.74 -13.85 -5.00
N ARG A 108 0.65 -13.05 -3.94
CA ARG A 108 0.00 -11.75 -3.98
C ARG A 108 0.93 -10.61 -3.61
N ILE A 109 0.92 -9.57 -4.45
CA ILE A 109 1.79 -8.40 -4.33
C ILE A 109 0.92 -7.15 -4.05
N ALA A 110 1.20 -6.45 -2.96
CA ALA A 110 0.64 -5.14 -2.65
C ALA A 110 1.51 -4.02 -3.22
N PHE A 111 1.03 -3.28 -4.22
CA PHE A 111 1.73 -2.15 -4.79
C PHE A 111 1.15 -0.84 -4.25
N TYR A 112 1.87 -0.25 -3.29
CA TYR A 112 1.53 1.04 -2.69
C TYR A 112 2.28 2.18 -3.38
N GLY A 113 1.56 3.27 -3.65
CA GLY A 113 2.19 4.46 -4.19
C GLY A 113 1.30 5.69 -4.22
N ASP A 114 1.72 6.65 -5.03
CA ASP A 114 1.12 7.98 -5.17
C ASP A 114 0.49 8.18 -6.56
N SER A 115 0.37 9.43 -7.01
CA SER A 115 -0.25 9.78 -8.29
C SER A 115 0.44 9.16 -9.50
N MET A 116 1.71 8.79 -9.40
CA MET A 116 2.43 8.13 -10.50
C MET A 116 1.86 6.75 -10.83
N LEU A 117 1.16 6.12 -9.88
CA LEU A 117 0.65 4.75 -10.00
C LEU A 117 -0.88 4.66 -9.96
N ASP A 118 -1.59 5.71 -9.57
CA ASP A 118 -3.03 5.66 -9.28
C ASP A 118 -3.93 5.24 -10.48
N ALA A 119 -3.47 5.55 -11.70
CA ALA A 119 -4.09 5.16 -12.97
C ALA A 119 -3.73 3.74 -13.44
N ASP A 120 -2.99 2.98 -12.64
CA ASP A 120 -2.62 1.58 -12.88
C ASP A 120 -1.75 1.33 -14.11
N MET A 121 -1.23 2.36 -14.80
CA MET A 121 -0.51 2.19 -16.06
C MET A 121 0.77 1.36 -15.91
N LEU A 122 1.62 1.68 -14.92
CA LEU A 122 2.85 0.92 -14.66
C LEU A 122 2.55 -0.43 -14.00
N VAL A 123 1.67 -0.42 -12.99
CA VAL A 123 1.36 -1.63 -12.20
C VAL A 123 0.66 -2.68 -13.06
N MET A 124 -0.20 -2.27 -14.01
CA MET A 124 -0.81 -3.15 -15.01
C MET A 124 0.24 -3.88 -15.85
N GLN A 125 1.30 -3.19 -16.24
CA GLN A 125 2.35 -3.75 -17.09
C GLN A 125 3.20 -4.75 -16.30
N PHE A 126 3.59 -4.38 -15.09
CA PHE A 126 4.27 -5.29 -14.16
C PHE A 126 3.42 -6.54 -13.85
N ARG A 127 2.12 -6.35 -13.57
CA ARG A 127 1.14 -7.43 -13.36
C ARG A 127 1.06 -8.34 -14.58
N HIS A 128 0.94 -7.77 -15.78
CA HIS A 128 0.87 -8.50 -17.05
C HIS A 128 2.10 -9.42 -17.23
N TYR A 129 3.31 -8.89 -17.08
CA TYR A 129 4.52 -9.69 -17.30
C TYR A 129 4.66 -10.83 -16.27
N LEU A 130 4.32 -10.58 -15.01
CA LEU A 130 4.30 -11.62 -13.98
C LEU A 130 3.24 -12.69 -14.24
N GLN A 131 2.01 -12.29 -14.55
CA GLN A 131 0.92 -13.23 -14.84
C GLN A 131 1.18 -14.05 -16.11
N LYS A 132 1.81 -13.43 -17.12
CA LYS A 132 2.21 -14.14 -18.34
C LYS A 132 3.28 -15.20 -18.07
N ARG A 133 4.18 -14.95 -17.10
CA ARG A 133 5.27 -15.88 -16.77
C ARG A 133 4.84 -16.99 -15.81
N PHE A 134 4.13 -16.66 -14.74
CA PHE A 134 3.84 -17.58 -13.63
C PHE A 134 2.35 -17.96 -13.54
N GLY A 135 1.56 -17.58 -14.54
CA GLY A 135 0.11 -17.72 -14.48
C GLY A 135 -0.54 -16.73 -13.51
N GLY A 136 -1.86 -16.86 -13.36
CA GLY A 136 -2.68 -15.92 -12.62
C GLY A 136 -3.56 -15.09 -13.56
N LYS A 137 -4.75 -14.75 -13.06
CA LYS A 137 -5.75 -13.94 -13.75
C LYS A 137 -6.37 -13.00 -12.75
N GLY A 138 -6.83 -11.86 -13.23
CA GLY A 138 -7.46 -10.86 -12.40
C GLY A 138 -6.69 -9.55 -12.35
N VAL A 139 -7.42 -8.47 -12.20
CA VAL A 139 -6.86 -7.12 -12.01
C VAL A 139 -6.46 -6.83 -10.56
N GLY A 140 -6.71 -7.76 -9.63
CA GLY A 140 -6.48 -7.58 -8.21
C GLY A 140 -7.56 -6.76 -7.54
N TYR A 141 -7.19 -6.08 -6.45
CA TYR A 141 -8.06 -5.21 -5.66
C TYR A 141 -8.35 -3.89 -6.38
N VAL A 142 -9.63 -3.54 -6.46
CA VAL A 142 -10.14 -2.29 -7.02
C VAL A 142 -11.04 -1.61 -5.99
N PRO A 143 -10.77 -0.37 -5.58
CA PRO A 143 -11.61 0.33 -4.60
C PRO A 143 -13.01 0.63 -5.14
N ILE A 144 -13.96 0.97 -4.26
CA ILE A 144 -15.33 1.34 -4.66
C ILE A 144 -15.34 2.58 -5.55
N THR A 145 -14.57 3.61 -5.18
CA THR A 145 -14.38 4.81 -6.01
C THR A 145 -12.91 5.11 -6.22
N SER A 146 -12.59 5.83 -7.28
CA SER A 146 -11.23 6.27 -7.56
C SER A 146 -11.23 7.55 -8.39
N VAL A 147 -10.39 8.52 -8.03
CA VAL A 147 -10.18 9.75 -8.81
C VAL A 147 -9.49 9.50 -10.16
N SER A 148 -8.87 8.32 -10.31
CA SER A 148 -8.14 7.92 -11.51
C SER A 148 -8.86 6.84 -12.31
N ALA A 149 -10.14 6.57 -11.98
CA ALA A 149 -10.92 5.53 -12.63
C ALA A 149 -10.94 5.65 -14.17
N ALA A 150 -11.01 6.87 -14.70
CA ALA A 150 -11.00 7.14 -16.13
C ALA A 150 -9.64 6.84 -16.82
N GLY A 151 -8.54 6.88 -16.06
CA GLY A 151 -7.19 6.63 -16.58
C GLY A 151 -6.78 5.15 -16.60
N ARG A 152 -7.61 4.25 -16.03
CA ARG A 152 -7.28 2.82 -15.92
C ARG A 152 -7.59 2.06 -17.21
N TYR A 153 -6.59 1.35 -17.72
CA TYR A 153 -6.71 0.46 -18.90
C TYR A 153 -6.90 -1.02 -18.53
N SER A 154 -6.57 -1.41 -17.29
CA SER A 154 -6.76 -2.77 -16.76
C SER A 154 -8.22 -3.08 -16.48
N VAL A 155 -8.95 -2.10 -15.93
CA VAL A 155 -10.37 -2.17 -15.59
C VAL A 155 -11.02 -0.81 -15.86
N LYS A 156 -12.14 -0.81 -16.58
CA LYS A 156 -13.02 0.36 -16.69
C LYS A 156 -13.87 0.44 -15.44
N HIS A 157 -13.80 1.55 -14.74
CA HIS A 157 -14.40 1.75 -13.42
C HIS A 157 -15.30 2.99 -13.43
N SER A 158 -16.56 2.84 -13.05
CA SER A 158 -17.54 3.93 -12.94
C SER A 158 -18.41 3.74 -11.71
N PHE A 159 -18.93 4.83 -11.14
CA PHE A 159 -19.69 4.80 -9.90
C PHE A 159 -20.60 6.03 -9.80
N SER A 160 -21.64 5.95 -8.97
CA SER A 160 -22.52 7.08 -8.66
C SER A 160 -21.80 8.17 -7.85
N ASN A 161 -22.38 9.37 -7.78
CA ASN A 161 -21.90 10.47 -6.93
C ASN A 161 -22.39 10.38 -5.47
N THR A 162 -23.09 9.29 -5.11
CA THR A 162 -23.70 9.09 -3.79
C THR A 162 -22.74 8.48 -2.77
N TRP A 163 -21.50 8.17 -3.16
CA TRP A 163 -20.48 7.64 -2.26
C TRP A 163 -19.82 8.73 -1.43
N ASN A 164 -19.89 8.59 -0.12
CA ASN A 164 -18.97 9.27 0.79
C ASN A 164 -17.65 8.50 0.91
N LYS A 165 -16.55 9.23 1.08
CA LYS A 165 -15.20 8.66 1.18
C LYS A 165 -14.45 9.20 2.40
N GLN A 166 -13.86 8.28 3.16
CA GLN A 166 -12.86 8.56 4.18
C GLN A 166 -11.49 8.07 3.70
N THR A 167 -10.44 8.85 3.98
CA THR A 167 -9.07 8.53 3.58
C THR A 167 -8.09 8.89 4.68
N PHE A 168 -7.07 8.06 4.84
CA PHE A 168 -5.98 8.28 5.79
C PHE A 168 -5.15 9.53 5.51
N LEU A 169 -5.36 10.25 4.40
CA LEU A 169 -4.60 11.45 4.07
C LEU A 169 -5.01 12.63 4.96
N LYS A 170 -6.30 12.70 5.32
CA LYS A 170 -6.86 13.81 6.10
C LYS A 170 -6.89 13.43 7.58
N LYS A 171 -6.40 14.31 8.47
CA LYS A 171 -6.63 14.20 9.92
C LYS A 171 -8.09 14.56 10.21
N ARG A 172 -8.98 13.58 10.29
CA ARG A 172 -10.37 13.74 10.75
C ARG A 172 -10.74 12.59 11.65
N ASP A 173 -11.68 12.83 12.57
CA ASP A 173 -12.36 11.77 13.29
C ASP A 173 -12.95 10.81 12.26
N THR A 174 -12.48 9.57 12.32
CA THR A 174 -12.77 8.57 11.31
C THR A 174 -13.95 7.76 11.81
N ILE A 175 -15.01 7.75 11.00
CA ILE A 175 -16.25 7.06 11.33
C ILE A 175 -16.03 5.57 11.11
N PHE A 176 -15.34 5.21 10.02
CA PHE A 176 -15.04 3.84 9.65
C PHE A 176 -13.55 3.64 9.41
N PRO A 177 -12.94 2.58 9.95
CA PRO A 177 -11.52 2.36 9.79
C PRO A 177 -11.16 2.16 8.31
N TYR A 178 -9.95 2.57 7.93
CA TYR A 178 -9.50 2.53 6.55
C TYR A 178 -9.21 1.10 6.08
N GLY A 179 -9.63 0.76 4.85
CA GLY A 179 -9.27 -0.49 4.20
C GLY A 179 -7.80 -0.53 3.78
N ILE A 180 -7.40 -1.60 3.09
CA ILE A 180 -6.02 -1.88 2.70
C ILE A 180 -5.36 -0.78 1.85
N ASN A 181 -6.13 -0.06 1.03
CA ASN A 181 -5.63 1.06 0.23
C ASN A 181 -5.65 2.39 0.99
N GLY A 182 -6.04 2.41 2.26
CA GLY A 182 -6.15 3.63 3.06
C GLY A 182 -7.44 4.42 2.88
N GLU A 183 -8.46 3.81 2.28
CA GLU A 183 -9.76 4.42 2.05
C GLU A 183 -10.90 3.53 2.57
N SER A 184 -12.01 4.16 2.92
CA SER A 184 -13.30 3.51 3.20
C SER A 184 -14.42 4.32 2.56
N PHE A 185 -15.44 3.61 2.09
CA PHE A 185 -16.55 4.18 1.33
C PHE A 185 -17.87 3.80 1.99
N PHE A 186 -18.84 4.68 1.98
CA PHE A 186 -20.16 4.41 2.54
C PHE A 186 -21.19 5.24 1.79
N VAL A 187 -22.44 4.78 1.82
CA VAL A 187 -23.53 5.52 1.17
C VAL A 187 -23.68 6.87 1.86
N GLY A 188 -23.69 7.94 1.07
CA GLY A 188 -23.87 9.29 1.55
C GLY A 188 -25.32 9.58 1.90
N ASP A 189 -25.52 10.69 2.62
CA ASP A 189 -26.85 11.15 3.01
C ASP A 189 -27.51 11.75 1.76
N THR A 190 -28.30 10.94 1.06
CA THR A 190 -29.01 11.40 -0.14
C THR A 190 -30.50 11.41 0.12
N ALA A 191 -31.01 12.61 0.39
CA ALA A 191 -32.40 12.98 0.17
C ALA A 191 -32.83 12.89 -1.33
N THR A 192 -32.10 12.15 -2.17
CA THR A 192 -32.31 12.01 -3.62
C THR A 192 -32.36 10.54 -4.02
N ILE A 193 -33.24 10.24 -4.99
CA ILE A 193 -33.65 8.93 -5.52
C ILE A 193 -32.51 8.14 -6.23
N GLN A 194 -31.25 8.59 -6.17
CA GLN A 194 -30.16 7.94 -6.91
C GLN A 194 -29.53 6.81 -6.10
N GLU A 195 -29.50 5.62 -6.69
CA GLU A 195 -28.88 4.44 -6.09
C GLU A 195 -27.35 4.59 -5.98
N ALA A 196 -26.78 4.07 -4.89
CA ALA A 196 -25.34 3.95 -4.75
C ALA A 196 -24.84 2.75 -5.54
N TYR A 197 -24.18 2.98 -6.69
CA TYR A 197 -23.65 1.90 -7.51
C TYR A 197 -22.16 2.05 -7.80
N VAL A 198 -21.53 0.92 -8.08
CA VAL A 198 -20.21 0.82 -8.70
C VAL A 198 -20.25 -0.22 -9.82
N SER A 199 -19.64 0.08 -10.95
CA SER A 199 -19.53 -0.80 -12.11
C SER A 199 -18.08 -1.00 -12.48
N TYR A 200 -17.70 -2.27 -12.62
CA TYR A 200 -16.40 -2.70 -13.11
C TYR A 200 -16.60 -3.43 -14.44
N LYS A 201 -15.87 -3.02 -15.47
CA LYS A 201 -15.85 -3.69 -16.77
C LYS A 201 -14.42 -4.00 -17.18
N ARG A 202 -14.21 -5.19 -17.73
CA ARG A 202 -12.89 -5.64 -18.22
C ARG A 202 -12.27 -4.57 -19.12
N GLY A 203 -11.02 -4.21 -18.81
CA GLY A 203 -10.25 -3.28 -19.61
C GLY A 203 -9.83 -3.87 -20.97
N PRO A 204 -9.43 -3.03 -21.93
CA PRO A 204 -9.00 -3.49 -23.25
C PRO A 204 -7.57 -4.04 -23.29
N ALA A 205 -6.77 -3.90 -22.22
CA ALA A 205 -5.32 -4.13 -22.26
C ALA A 205 -4.92 -5.59 -22.57
N TYR A 206 -5.17 -6.52 -21.64
CA TYR A 206 -4.74 -7.93 -21.76
C TYR A 206 -5.86 -8.89 -21.35
N LYS A 207 -5.82 -10.16 -21.80
CA LYS A 207 -6.91 -11.13 -21.58
C LYS A 207 -6.92 -11.67 -20.14
N GLU A 208 -5.76 -11.83 -19.55
CA GLU A 208 -5.50 -12.23 -18.16
C GLU A 208 -5.97 -11.18 -17.14
N LEU A 209 -6.11 -9.92 -17.54
CA LEU A 209 -6.68 -8.83 -16.74
C LEU A 209 -8.21 -8.88 -16.76
N SER A 210 -8.76 -10.02 -16.35
CA SER A 210 -10.20 -10.29 -16.30
C SER A 210 -10.81 -9.97 -14.93
N LEU A 211 -12.14 -10.04 -14.83
CA LEU A 211 -12.88 -9.85 -13.58
C LEU A 211 -13.24 -11.20 -12.92
N VAL A 212 -12.25 -12.09 -12.76
CA VAL A 212 -12.44 -13.44 -12.21
C VAL A 212 -12.64 -13.43 -10.70
N ASN A 213 -13.50 -14.35 -10.21
CA ASN A 213 -13.78 -14.62 -8.79
C ASN A 213 -13.91 -13.34 -7.94
N PRO A 214 -14.85 -12.45 -8.28
CA PRO A 214 -15.05 -11.20 -7.58
C PRO A 214 -15.42 -11.43 -6.11
N LYS A 215 -14.67 -10.80 -5.20
CA LYS A 215 -14.94 -10.81 -3.75
C LYS A 215 -15.09 -9.38 -3.24
N LEU A 216 -16.25 -9.03 -2.69
CA LEU A 216 -16.48 -7.70 -2.10
C LEU A 216 -16.05 -7.69 -0.64
N PHE A 217 -15.22 -6.70 -0.27
CA PHE A 217 -14.77 -6.45 1.08
C PHE A 217 -15.54 -5.29 1.72
N TYR A 218 -16.04 -5.52 2.92
CA TYR A 218 -16.76 -4.52 3.72
C TYR A 218 -16.48 -4.73 5.21
N GLY A 219 -16.72 -3.71 6.02
CA GLY A 219 -16.35 -3.71 7.43
C GLY A 219 -17.55 -3.81 8.36
N LYS A 220 -17.29 -3.49 9.63
CA LYS A 220 -18.28 -3.58 10.69
C LYS A 220 -19.38 -2.53 10.51
N ARG A 221 -20.64 -2.97 10.57
CA ARG A 221 -21.81 -2.09 10.56
C ARG A 221 -21.87 -1.26 11.84
N LYS A 222 -22.17 0.03 11.72
CA LYS A 222 -22.57 0.86 12.86
C LYS A 222 -24.05 0.68 13.14
N VAL A 223 -24.36 0.33 14.39
CA VAL A 223 -25.73 0.31 14.91
C VAL A 223 -25.90 1.56 15.77
N TYR A 224 -27.02 2.26 15.58
CA TYR A 224 -27.39 3.42 16.38
C TYR A 224 -28.61 3.03 17.22
N ASP A 225 -28.47 3.06 18.55
CA ASP A 225 -29.46 2.53 19.51
C ASP A 225 -30.86 3.15 19.39
N SER A 226 -30.98 4.28 18.70
CA SER A 226 -32.22 5.05 18.57
C SER A 226 -32.92 4.94 17.20
N LEU A 227 -32.43 4.12 16.28
CA LEU A 227 -32.97 4.04 14.91
C LEU A 227 -33.16 2.58 14.47
N GLU A 228 -34.39 2.22 14.07
CA GLU A 228 -34.63 1.01 13.30
C GLU A 228 -34.05 1.19 11.89
N LEU A 229 -32.87 0.62 11.67
CA LEU A 229 -32.17 0.71 10.39
C LEU A 229 -32.34 -0.58 9.61
N ALA A 230 -32.87 -0.48 8.40
CA ALA A 230 -32.94 -1.60 7.47
C ALA A 230 -31.56 -2.27 7.31
N THR A 231 -31.54 -3.59 7.17
CA THR A 231 -30.29 -4.32 6.94
C THR A 231 -29.69 -3.90 5.59
N PRO A 232 -28.39 -3.52 5.55
CA PRO A 232 -27.73 -3.20 4.30
C PRO A 232 -27.81 -4.36 3.33
N GLU A 233 -28.02 -4.07 2.06
CA GLU A 233 -28.13 -5.05 0.99
C GLU A 233 -27.32 -4.61 -0.22
N VAL A 234 -26.79 -5.58 -0.96
CA VAL A 234 -26.22 -5.33 -2.28
C VAL A 234 -26.94 -6.14 -3.34
N HIS A 235 -27.28 -5.46 -4.42
CA HIS A 235 -27.78 -6.05 -5.66
C HIS A 235 -26.65 -6.06 -6.67
N VAL A 236 -26.37 -7.23 -7.23
CA VAL A 236 -25.22 -7.49 -8.08
C VAL A 236 -25.73 -7.99 -9.42
N LEU A 237 -25.48 -7.21 -10.45
CA LEU A 237 -25.88 -7.51 -11.82
C LEU A 237 -24.65 -7.78 -12.68
N THR A 238 -24.69 -8.91 -13.38
CA THR A 238 -23.77 -9.26 -14.46
C THR A 238 -24.57 -9.46 -15.75
N ASP A 239 -23.93 -9.72 -16.89
CA ASP A 239 -24.68 -9.96 -18.14
C ASP A 239 -25.49 -11.28 -18.09
N GLU A 240 -25.18 -12.19 -17.15
CA GLU A 240 -25.74 -13.56 -17.09
C GLU A 240 -26.43 -13.88 -15.76
N ASN A 241 -26.14 -13.14 -14.69
CA ASN A 241 -26.60 -13.44 -13.34
C ASN A 241 -27.02 -12.16 -12.60
N GLU A 242 -28.00 -12.31 -11.72
CA GLU A 242 -28.41 -11.33 -10.73
C GLU A 242 -28.37 -11.97 -9.35
N MET A 243 -27.86 -11.24 -8.36
CA MET A 243 -27.75 -11.69 -6.97
C MET A 243 -28.12 -10.54 -6.04
N ALA A 244 -28.97 -10.81 -5.06
CA ALA A 244 -29.26 -9.89 -3.96
C ALA A 244 -28.81 -10.54 -2.65
N VAL A 245 -28.07 -9.80 -1.81
CA VAL A 245 -27.51 -10.35 -0.57
C VAL A 245 -27.43 -9.29 0.52
N SER A 246 -27.96 -9.63 1.69
CA SER A 246 -27.85 -8.80 2.88
C SER A 246 -26.43 -8.85 3.45
N LEU A 247 -25.92 -7.70 3.90
CA LEU A 247 -24.61 -7.55 4.53
C LEU A 247 -24.79 -7.40 6.04
N ASP A 248 -24.43 -8.43 6.82
CA ASP A 248 -24.61 -8.40 8.26
C ASP A 248 -23.64 -7.45 8.99
N GLY A 249 -22.47 -7.22 8.40
CA GLY A 249 -21.42 -6.33 8.91
C GLY A 249 -20.96 -6.68 10.32
N LYS A 250 -20.94 -7.96 10.70
CA LYS A 250 -20.64 -8.35 12.09
C LYS A 250 -19.16 -8.26 12.45
N ARG A 251 -18.26 -8.56 11.50
CA ARG A 251 -16.81 -8.58 11.71
C ARG A 251 -16.15 -7.26 11.31
N SER A 252 -14.90 -7.06 11.71
CA SER A 252 -14.11 -5.90 11.29
C SER A 252 -13.79 -5.97 9.79
N VAL A 253 -13.50 -7.17 9.26
CA VAL A 253 -13.49 -7.47 7.82
C VAL A 253 -14.48 -8.59 7.50
N ASN A 254 -15.36 -8.33 6.54
CA ASN A 254 -16.31 -9.29 5.99
C ASN A 254 -16.10 -9.39 4.48
N ILE A 255 -16.43 -10.57 3.93
CA ILE A 255 -16.28 -10.87 2.50
C ILE A 255 -17.53 -11.59 2.02
N ILE A 256 -18.01 -11.20 0.84
CA ILE A 256 -18.95 -12.00 0.07
C ILE A 256 -18.36 -12.37 -1.29
N ASP A 257 -18.61 -13.60 -1.72
CA ASP A 257 -18.38 -14.03 -3.09
C ASP A 257 -19.49 -13.48 -3.99
N LEU A 258 -19.09 -12.86 -5.10
CA LEU A 258 -20.01 -12.34 -6.09
C LEU A 258 -20.09 -13.28 -7.30
N PRO A 259 -21.15 -13.20 -8.13
CA PRO A 259 -21.28 -14.03 -9.32
C PRO A 259 -20.05 -13.91 -10.22
N ASN A 260 -19.46 -15.05 -10.59
CA ASN A 260 -18.22 -15.08 -11.35
C ASN A 260 -18.47 -14.79 -12.83
N TYR A 261 -18.40 -13.52 -13.21
CA TYR A 261 -18.52 -13.11 -14.61
C TYR A 261 -17.42 -12.12 -15.00
N GLN A 262 -16.65 -12.49 -16.03
CA GLN A 262 -15.34 -11.90 -16.29
C GLN A 262 -15.36 -10.60 -17.10
N LYS A 263 -16.53 -10.14 -17.59
CA LYS A 263 -16.65 -8.96 -18.46
C LYS A 263 -17.16 -7.71 -17.77
N LYS A 264 -18.27 -7.80 -17.02
CA LYS A 264 -18.90 -6.64 -16.38
C LYS A 264 -19.65 -7.06 -15.11
N ILE A 265 -19.45 -6.32 -14.03
CA ILE A 265 -20.20 -6.46 -12.79
C ILE A 265 -20.64 -5.08 -12.33
N VAL A 266 -21.91 -4.95 -11.97
CA VAL A 266 -22.50 -3.76 -11.35
C VAL A 266 -22.96 -4.15 -9.96
N ILE A 267 -22.56 -3.38 -8.96
CA ILE A 267 -22.95 -3.57 -7.56
C ILE A 267 -23.70 -2.31 -7.15
N THR A 268 -24.98 -2.46 -6.89
CA THR A 268 -25.84 -1.44 -6.28
C THR A 268 -25.95 -1.75 -4.79
N VAL A 269 -25.83 -0.73 -3.95
CA VAL A 269 -25.79 -0.84 -2.49
C VAL A 269 -26.94 -0.04 -1.90
N ASN A 270 -27.75 -0.73 -1.12
CA ASN A 270 -28.82 -0.15 -0.32
C ASN A 270 -28.39 -0.15 1.15
N ASP A 271 -27.97 1.01 1.65
CA ASP A 271 -27.53 1.23 3.03
C ASP A 271 -27.78 2.69 3.41
N GLN A 272 -28.10 2.96 4.67
CA GLN A 272 -28.25 4.32 5.21
C GLN A 272 -26.92 4.92 5.69
N GLY A 273 -25.82 4.61 5.02
CA GLY A 273 -24.46 5.08 5.39
C GLY A 273 -23.91 4.46 6.67
N THR A 274 -24.38 3.27 7.04
CA THR A 274 -24.01 2.58 8.29
C THR A 274 -22.90 1.57 8.10
N LEU A 275 -22.62 1.19 6.85
CA LEU A 275 -21.68 0.13 6.51
C LEU A 275 -20.50 0.66 5.69
N PRO A 276 -19.24 0.44 6.13
CA PRO A 276 -18.10 0.75 5.30
C PRO A 276 -17.85 -0.35 4.28
N LEU A 277 -17.80 0.03 3.02
CA LEU A 277 -17.26 -0.78 1.93
C LEU A 277 -15.82 -0.38 1.64
N TYR A 278 -15.03 -1.33 1.17
CA TYR A 278 -13.61 -1.13 0.88
C TYR A 278 -13.32 -1.23 -0.61
N GLY A 279 -13.65 -2.36 -1.22
CA GLY A 279 -13.36 -2.63 -2.62
C GLY A 279 -13.64 -4.07 -3.00
N VAL A 280 -13.39 -4.39 -4.27
CA VAL A 280 -13.59 -5.71 -4.85
C VAL A 280 -12.24 -6.28 -5.28
N SER A 281 -11.93 -7.52 -4.86
CA SER A 281 -10.80 -8.27 -5.37
C SER A 281 -11.23 -9.14 -6.53
N PHE A 282 -10.56 -9.01 -7.69
CA PHE A 282 -10.70 -9.91 -8.83
C PHE A 282 -9.41 -10.71 -8.99
N ALA A 283 -9.45 -11.99 -8.62
CA ALA A 283 -8.25 -12.82 -8.53
C ALA A 283 -8.53 -14.32 -8.77
N SER A 284 -7.73 -14.96 -9.62
CA SER A 284 -7.70 -16.43 -9.70
C SER A 284 -7.14 -17.04 -8.41
N SER A 285 -7.52 -18.29 -8.11
CA SER A 285 -7.03 -19.01 -6.93
C SER A 285 -5.56 -19.45 -7.02
N THR A 286 -4.95 -19.38 -8.20
CA THR A 286 -3.54 -19.73 -8.42
C THR A 286 -2.83 -18.67 -9.26
N GLY A 287 -1.49 -18.69 -9.23
CA GLY A 287 -0.64 -17.77 -10.00
C GLY A 287 -0.39 -16.45 -9.27
N ILE A 288 -0.02 -15.41 -10.02
CA ILE A 288 0.33 -14.11 -9.45
C ILE A 288 -0.84 -13.13 -9.51
N ILE A 289 -1.07 -12.44 -8.39
CA ILE A 289 -2.00 -11.32 -8.26
C ILE A 289 -1.21 -10.08 -7.84
N VAL A 290 -1.45 -8.94 -8.50
CA VAL A 290 -0.81 -7.66 -8.14
C VAL A 290 -1.90 -6.62 -7.90
N ASP A 291 -2.02 -6.17 -6.65
CA ASP A 291 -2.96 -5.13 -6.28
C ASP A 291 -2.32 -3.76 -6.42
N ASN A 292 -3.05 -2.84 -7.04
CA ASN A 292 -2.65 -1.44 -7.04
C ASN A 292 -3.42 -0.67 -5.97
N LEU A 293 -2.71 -0.38 -4.89
CA LEU A 293 -3.21 0.30 -3.69
C LEU A 293 -2.77 1.77 -3.64
N ALA A 294 -2.36 2.33 -4.78
CA ALA A 294 -1.93 3.72 -4.86
C ALA A 294 -3.09 4.70 -4.61
N VAL A 295 -2.78 5.76 -3.86
CA VAL A 295 -3.72 6.85 -3.55
C VAL A 295 -3.06 8.17 -3.93
N ARG A 296 -3.76 8.95 -4.77
CA ARG A 296 -3.31 10.28 -5.19
C ARG A 296 -3.02 11.19 -3.99
N GLY A 297 -1.89 11.89 -4.03
CA GLY A 297 -1.48 12.81 -2.96
C GLY A 297 -0.84 12.12 -1.75
N ASN A 298 -0.68 10.80 -1.78
CA ASN A 298 -0.07 10.07 -0.68
C ASN A 298 1.47 10.24 -0.66
N SER A 299 2.02 10.52 0.51
CA SER A 299 3.48 10.59 0.74
C SER A 299 4.06 9.28 1.29
N GLY A 300 3.24 8.26 1.51
CA GLY A 300 3.60 7.00 2.15
C GLY A 300 3.54 7.05 3.68
N LEU A 301 3.79 8.22 4.29
CA LEU A 301 3.73 8.39 5.75
C LEU A 301 2.37 8.06 6.38
N PRO A 302 1.22 8.41 5.75
CA PRO A 302 -0.10 8.06 6.26
C PRO A 302 -0.37 6.56 6.41
N LEU A 303 0.43 5.67 5.81
CA LEU A 303 0.27 4.21 5.95
C LEU A 303 0.39 3.73 7.41
N THR A 304 1.05 4.50 8.28
CA THR A 304 1.07 4.25 9.74
C THR A 304 -0.30 4.35 10.41
N ARG A 305 -1.30 4.92 9.73
CA ARG A 305 -2.68 5.04 10.22
C ARG A 305 -3.53 3.80 9.92
N LEU A 306 -3.01 2.84 9.15
CA LEU A 306 -3.69 1.56 8.96
C LEU A 306 -3.70 0.81 10.30
N HIS A 307 -4.87 0.41 10.77
CA HIS A 307 -4.98 -0.36 12.02
C HIS A 307 -4.42 -1.77 11.82
N THR A 308 -3.41 -2.14 12.60
CA THR A 308 -2.74 -3.44 12.47
C THR A 308 -3.69 -4.62 12.61
N SER A 309 -4.63 -4.59 13.56
CA SER A 309 -5.62 -5.68 13.73
C SER A 309 -6.48 -5.85 12.48
N LEU A 310 -6.99 -4.76 11.93
CA LEU A 310 -7.79 -4.78 10.71
C LEU A 310 -6.99 -5.27 9.51
N MET A 311 -5.74 -4.82 9.34
CA MET A 311 -4.88 -5.26 8.24
C MET A 311 -4.53 -6.74 8.34
N ARG A 312 -4.33 -7.27 9.55
CA ARG A 312 -4.14 -8.71 9.77
C ARG A 312 -5.38 -9.51 9.39
N GLU A 313 -6.59 -9.02 9.70
CA GLU A 313 -7.83 -9.65 9.23
C GLU A 313 -7.97 -9.61 7.71
N PHE A 314 -7.63 -8.51 7.04
CA PHE A 314 -7.52 -8.48 5.58
C PHE A 314 -6.49 -9.50 5.07
N ASN A 315 -5.33 -9.59 5.72
CA ASN A 315 -4.25 -10.45 5.29
C ASN A 315 -4.56 -11.94 5.46
N GLN A 316 -5.51 -12.32 6.31
CA GLN A 316 -6.01 -13.71 6.36
C GLN A 316 -6.65 -14.16 5.03
N TYR A 317 -7.08 -13.21 4.20
CA TYR A 317 -7.73 -13.49 2.91
C TYR A 317 -6.88 -13.08 1.70
N LEU A 318 -6.10 -12.01 1.85
CA LEU A 318 -5.27 -11.49 0.76
C LEU A 318 -3.87 -12.11 0.76
N ASP A 319 -3.34 -12.48 1.93
CA ASP A 319 -2.03 -13.12 2.14
C ASP A 319 -0.91 -12.52 1.29
N TYR A 320 -0.58 -11.25 1.52
CA TYR A 320 0.46 -10.56 0.76
C TYR A 320 1.85 -11.13 1.03
N ASP A 321 2.54 -11.57 -0.03
CA ASP A 321 3.91 -12.08 0.01
C ASP A 321 4.94 -10.97 -0.18
N LEU A 322 4.56 -9.93 -0.91
CA LEU A 322 5.42 -8.82 -1.30
C LEU A 322 4.69 -7.49 -1.20
N ILE A 323 5.37 -6.51 -0.64
CA ILE A 323 4.92 -5.12 -0.61
C ILE A 323 5.92 -4.27 -1.39
N ILE A 324 5.44 -3.54 -2.40
CA ILE A 324 6.23 -2.57 -3.16
C ILE A 324 5.79 -1.17 -2.75
N LEU A 325 6.73 -0.34 -2.27
CA LEU A 325 6.49 1.04 -1.89
C LEU A 325 7.15 1.99 -2.90
N SER A 326 6.34 2.76 -3.62
CA SER A 326 6.80 3.77 -4.59
C SER A 326 6.21 5.14 -4.27
N TYR A 327 6.98 5.96 -3.56
CA TYR A 327 6.57 7.28 -3.09
C TYR A 327 7.66 8.31 -3.35
N GLY A 328 7.27 9.57 -3.50
CA GLY A 328 8.22 10.68 -3.46
C GLY A 328 7.68 11.96 -4.06
N THR A 329 6.69 11.87 -4.96
CA THR A 329 6.15 13.05 -5.66
C THR A 329 5.51 14.07 -4.73
N ASN A 330 4.90 13.61 -3.62
CA ASN A 330 4.26 14.43 -2.60
C ASN A 330 5.17 14.77 -1.41
N VAL A 331 6.48 14.54 -1.54
CA VAL A 331 7.49 14.80 -0.50
C VAL A 331 8.63 15.65 -1.05
N PHE A 332 9.09 15.29 -2.25
CA PHE A 332 10.19 15.95 -2.92
C PHE A 332 9.80 17.35 -3.39
N SER A 333 10.64 18.33 -3.06
CA SER A 333 10.61 19.68 -3.62
C SER A 333 12.01 20.06 -4.08
N PRO A 334 12.18 20.62 -5.30
CA PRO A 334 13.48 21.07 -5.78
C PRO A 334 14.06 22.23 -4.95
N THR A 335 13.23 22.97 -4.21
CA THR A 335 13.68 24.09 -3.38
C THR A 335 14.08 23.68 -1.96
N TYR A 336 13.90 22.40 -1.59
CA TYR A 336 14.13 21.95 -0.23
C TYR A 336 15.57 21.47 -0.03
N THR A 337 16.37 22.31 0.65
CA THR A 337 17.82 22.11 0.81
C THR A 337 18.24 21.53 2.17
N LYS A 338 17.32 21.43 3.15
CA LYS A 338 17.60 20.92 4.51
C LYS A 338 17.82 19.39 4.58
N GLY A 339 17.71 18.68 3.45
CA GLY A 339 17.95 17.24 3.33
C GLY A 339 16.81 16.34 3.84
N PHE A 340 16.72 15.12 3.31
CA PHE A 340 15.54 14.26 3.48
C PHE A 340 15.67 13.16 4.55
N ARG A 341 16.62 13.30 5.48
CA ARG A 341 16.86 12.30 6.54
C ARG A 341 15.65 12.07 7.44
N TRP A 342 14.84 13.11 7.67
CA TRP A 342 13.60 13.02 8.42
C TRP A 342 12.59 12.07 7.73
N TYR A 343 12.57 12.07 6.40
CA TYR A 343 11.66 11.25 5.60
C TYR A 343 12.07 9.79 5.68
N SER A 344 13.37 9.48 5.48
CA SER A 344 13.86 8.10 5.61
C SER A 344 13.58 7.53 7.00
N ARG A 345 13.82 8.30 8.08
CA ARG A 345 13.50 7.88 9.46
C ARG A 345 12.01 7.54 9.65
N ARG A 346 11.10 8.34 9.10
CA ARG A 346 9.65 8.12 9.26
C ARG A 346 9.16 6.99 8.36
N MET A 347 9.63 6.90 7.12
CA MET A 347 9.27 5.79 6.22
C MET A 347 9.84 4.45 6.69
N SER A 348 11.00 4.39 7.36
CA SER A 348 11.45 3.14 7.98
C SER A 348 10.47 2.65 9.05
N ARG A 349 9.73 3.53 9.73
CA ARG A 349 8.64 3.14 10.65
C ARG A 349 7.42 2.66 9.89
N VAL A 350 7.09 3.26 8.74
CA VAL A 350 6.04 2.77 7.84
C VAL A 350 6.33 1.34 7.40
N VAL A 351 7.55 1.05 6.94
CA VAL A 351 7.94 -0.30 6.52
C VAL A 351 7.76 -1.32 7.66
N LYS A 352 8.26 -0.98 8.87
CA LYS A 352 8.09 -1.84 10.06
C LYS A 352 6.62 -2.04 10.42
N HIS A 353 5.81 -1.00 10.31
CA HIS A 353 4.36 -1.07 10.54
C HIS A 353 3.68 -2.01 9.54
N LEU A 354 4.00 -1.92 8.25
CA LEU A 354 3.42 -2.78 7.22
C LEU A 354 3.85 -4.24 7.38
N LYS A 355 5.12 -4.51 7.69
CA LYS A 355 5.59 -5.85 8.03
C LYS A 355 4.77 -6.45 9.18
N ASN A 356 4.46 -5.66 10.21
CA ASN A 356 3.61 -6.08 11.33
C ASN A 356 2.13 -6.31 10.94
N CYS A 357 1.63 -5.57 9.94
CA CYS A 357 0.29 -5.73 9.40
C CYS A 357 0.13 -6.99 8.53
N PHE A 358 1.19 -7.37 7.81
CA PHE A 358 1.13 -8.36 6.72
C PHE A 358 2.15 -9.50 6.92
N ASN A 359 2.19 -10.09 8.13
CA ASN A 359 2.96 -11.31 8.44
C ASN A 359 4.44 -11.29 7.99
N ASP A 360 5.12 -10.15 8.17
CA ASP A 360 6.51 -9.93 7.75
C ASP A 360 6.78 -10.13 6.24
N ALA A 361 5.80 -9.81 5.41
CA ALA A 361 5.93 -9.81 3.95
C ALA A 361 7.24 -9.14 3.49
N ASN A 362 7.86 -9.69 2.43
CA ASN A 362 9.04 -9.08 1.84
C ASN A 362 8.69 -7.67 1.32
N VAL A 363 9.68 -6.78 1.31
CA VAL A 363 9.46 -5.38 0.92
C VAL A 363 10.45 -4.95 -0.15
N VAL A 364 9.96 -4.25 -1.17
CA VAL A 364 10.75 -3.52 -2.16
C VAL A 364 10.46 -2.02 -2.01
N ILE A 365 11.51 -1.23 -1.82
CA ILE A 365 11.46 0.22 -1.97
C ILE A 365 11.79 0.54 -3.43
N MET A 366 10.80 1.03 -4.17
CA MET A 366 10.99 1.55 -5.50
C MET A 366 11.26 3.05 -5.41
N SER A 367 12.42 3.48 -5.91
CA SER A 367 12.77 4.90 -5.90
C SER A 367 11.82 5.71 -6.77
N MET A 368 11.74 7.01 -6.52
CA MET A 368 10.99 7.88 -7.43
C MET A 368 11.67 7.92 -8.81
N ALA A 369 10.88 8.13 -9.85
CA ALA A 369 11.37 8.41 -11.19
C ALA A 369 12.21 9.69 -11.23
N ASP A 370 13.00 9.88 -12.30
CA ASP A 370 13.52 11.20 -12.62
C ASP A 370 12.37 12.20 -12.86
N ARG A 371 12.62 13.48 -12.59
CA ARG A 371 11.70 14.59 -12.86
C ARG A 371 12.49 15.78 -13.31
N ALA A 372 12.01 16.46 -14.34
CA ALA A 372 12.64 17.71 -14.79
C ALA A 372 11.80 18.91 -14.35
N PHE A 373 12.49 19.97 -13.94
CA PHE A 373 11.92 21.26 -13.58
C PHE A 373 12.54 22.33 -14.47
N LYS A 374 11.81 23.44 -14.67
CA LYS A 374 12.31 24.55 -15.46
C LYS A 374 13.41 25.27 -14.68
N ASP A 375 14.60 25.33 -15.25
CA ASP A 375 15.74 26.12 -14.79
C ASP A 375 16.24 26.99 -15.95
N GLY A 376 16.00 28.30 -15.87
CA GLY A 376 16.12 29.21 -17.01
C GLY A 376 15.18 28.80 -18.16
N GLU A 377 15.75 28.52 -19.33
CA GLU A 377 15.02 28.07 -20.53
C GLU A 377 15.00 26.54 -20.69
N GLU A 378 15.74 25.80 -19.87
CA GLU A 378 15.91 24.35 -19.99
C GLU A 378 15.14 23.59 -18.92
N MET A 379 14.74 22.37 -19.27
CA MET A 379 14.19 21.41 -18.31
C MET A 379 15.33 20.58 -17.74
N GLN A 380 15.52 20.54 -16.43
CA GLN A 380 16.64 19.84 -15.80
C GLN A 380 16.23 19.07 -14.54
N THR A 381 16.95 17.99 -14.25
CA THR A 381 16.83 17.28 -12.98
C THR A 381 17.42 18.13 -11.86
N PRO A 382 16.67 18.41 -10.77
CA PRO A 382 17.20 19.15 -9.63
C PRO A 382 18.33 18.40 -8.93
N ALA A 383 19.31 19.13 -8.41
CA ALA A 383 20.47 18.57 -7.71
C ALA A 383 20.06 17.81 -6.42
N GLU A 384 18.91 18.15 -5.86
CA GLU A 384 18.32 17.56 -4.66
C GLU A 384 17.76 16.16 -4.93
N LEU A 385 17.39 15.84 -6.18
CA LEU A 385 16.73 14.59 -6.49
C LEU A 385 17.63 13.37 -6.20
N PRO A 386 18.89 13.30 -6.66
CA PRO A 386 19.83 12.26 -6.27
C PRO A 386 19.99 12.09 -4.74
N LEU A 387 19.92 13.19 -3.97
CA LEU A 387 19.99 13.14 -2.50
C LEU A 387 18.73 12.50 -1.90
N PHE A 388 17.56 12.75 -2.50
CA PHE A 388 16.32 12.07 -2.12
C PHE A 388 16.37 10.56 -2.43
N ILE A 389 16.87 10.17 -3.62
CA ILE A 389 17.05 8.75 -3.99
C ILE A 389 17.97 8.03 -2.98
N ARG A 390 19.06 8.68 -2.55
CA ARG A 390 19.96 8.15 -1.50
C ARG A 390 19.20 7.88 -0.19
N GLU A 391 18.30 8.77 0.21
CA GLU A 391 17.49 8.57 1.41
C GLU A 391 16.43 7.46 1.22
N GLN A 392 15.92 7.23 0.01
CA GLN A 392 15.08 6.06 -0.29
C GLN A 392 15.85 4.74 -0.19
N LYS A 393 17.08 4.70 -0.72
CA LYS A 393 17.98 3.56 -0.54
C LYS A 393 18.24 3.28 0.94
N ARG A 394 18.43 4.34 1.73
CA ARG A 394 18.63 4.22 3.18
C ARG A 394 17.43 3.63 3.91
N ILE A 395 16.20 3.89 3.46
CA ILE A 395 14.99 3.20 3.97
C ILE A 395 15.16 1.70 3.77
N ALA A 396 15.48 1.27 2.55
CA ALA A 396 15.65 -0.14 2.21
C ALA A 396 16.74 -0.81 3.07
N ASP A 397 17.90 -0.16 3.17
CA ASP A 397 19.03 -0.64 3.97
C ASP A 397 18.66 -0.80 5.45
N SER A 398 17.98 0.18 6.04
CA SER A 398 17.63 0.18 7.47
C SER A 398 16.47 -0.73 7.86
N THR A 399 15.77 -1.31 6.87
CA THR A 399 14.58 -2.14 7.06
C THR A 399 14.72 -3.54 6.49
N GLN A 400 15.91 -3.87 5.97
CA GLN A 400 16.19 -5.12 5.26
C GLN A 400 15.20 -5.35 4.12
N SER A 401 14.94 -4.29 3.36
CA SER A 401 14.11 -4.33 2.16
C SER A 401 14.99 -4.30 0.90
N ALA A 402 14.50 -4.84 -0.20
CA ALA A 402 15.14 -4.66 -1.50
C ALA A 402 14.94 -3.22 -2.01
N PHE A 403 15.84 -2.76 -2.89
CA PHE A 403 15.77 -1.42 -3.48
C PHE A 403 15.80 -1.50 -5.01
N PHE A 404 14.72 -1.03 -5.65
CA PHE A 404 14.67 -0.87 -7.10
C PHE A 404 14.87 0.60 -7.45
N ASN A 405 16.03 0.94 -8.01
CA ASN A 405 16.37 2.31 -8.35
C ASN A 405 15.82 2.71 -9.73
N LEU A 406 14.51 3.01 -9.80
CA LEU A 406 13.86 3.45 -11.04
C LEU A 406 14.59 4.65 -11.66
N TYR A 407 14.97 5.64 -10.86
CA TYR A 407 15.75 6.81 -11.32
C TYR A 407 17.00 6.40 -12.13
N ALA A 408 17.82 5.50 -11.59
CA ALA A 408 19.01 5.03 -12.29
C ALA A 408 18.68 4.16 -13.52
N MET A 409 17.62 3.35 -13.45
CA MET A 409 17.17 2.49 -14.55
C MET A 409 16.63 3.30 -15.74
N MET A 410 16.08 4.49 -15.50
CA MET A 410 15.65 5.41 -16.56
C MET A 410 16.82 6.04 -17.32
N GLY A 411 17.98 6.19 -16.67
CA GLY A 411 19.16 6.90 -17.18
C GLY A 411 19.79 7.87 -16.18
N GLY A 412 19.10 8.16 -15.07
CA GLY A 412 19.56 9.14 -14.08
C GLY A 412 19.13 10.56 -14.42
N ALA A 413 19.98 11.54 -14.10
CA ALA A 413 19.68 12.96 -14.33
C ALA A 413 19.47 13.25 -15.83
N GLY A 414 18.41 13.99 -16.15
CA GLY A 414 18.03 14.35 -17.51
C GLY A 414 17.14 13.31 -18.20
N SER A 415 17.06 12.09 -17.68
CA SER A 415 16.32 11.00 -18.33
C SER A 415 14.83 11.29 -18.49
N MET A 416 14.19 12.03 -17.58
CA MET A 416 12.79 12.41 -17.75
C MET A 416 12.58 13.40 -18.89
N LYS A 417 13.51 14.35 -19.09
CA LYS A 417 13.51 15.23 -20.26
C LYS A 417 13.66 14.42 -21.53
N GLU A 418 14.65 13.53 -21.58
CA GLU A 418 14.86 12.63 -22.72
C GLU A 418 13.62 11.79 -23.01
N TRP A 419 12.96 11.24 -21.99
CA TRP A 419 11.74 10.47 -22.16
C TRP A 419 10.56 11.30 -22.65
N ALA A 420 10.42 12.56 -22.20
CA ALA A 420 9.37 13.45 -22.66
C ALA A 420 9.61 13.97 -24.10
N ASP A 421 10.87 14.10 -24.50
CA ASP A 421 11.30 14.62 -25.81
C ASP A 421 11.60 13.53 -26.85
N ALA A 422 11.61 12.27 -26.45
CA ALA A 422 11.78 11.13 -27.35
C ALA A 422 10.68 11.08 -28.44
N GLU A 423 11.00 10.44 -29.56
CA GLU A 423 10.04 10.11 -30.63
C GLU A 423 10.00 8.59 -30.83
N PRO A 424 8.92 7.89 -30.43
CA PRO A 424 7.74 8.43 -29.75
C PRO A 424 8.02 8.80 -28.28
N PRO A 425 7.25 9.74 -27.69
CA PRO A 425 7.45 10.15 -26.31
C PRO A 425 7.12 8.99 -25.35
N LEU A 426 7.82 8.96 -24.23
CA LEU A 426 7.62 8.02 -23.11
C LEU A 426 7.04 8.72 -21.87
N ALA A 427 7.19 10.04 -21.76
CA ALA A 427 6.60 10.84 -20.70
C ALA A 427 5.71 11.97 -21.25
N ASN A 428 4.86 12.52 -20.40
CA ASN A 428 4.06 13.69 -20.70
C ASN A 428 4.95 14.94 -20.69
N LYS A 429 4.50 16.01 -21.36
CA LYS A 429 5.19 17.32 -21.37
C LYS A 429 5.09 18.09 -20.03
N ASP A 430 4.57 17.46 -18.99
CA ASP A 430 4.71 17.91 -17.60
C ASP A 430 6.04 17.47 -16.97
N TYR A 431 6.85 16.69 -17.71
CA TYR A 431 8.16 16.18 -17.30
C TYR A 431 8.15 15.51 -15.92
N THR A 432 7.03 14.88 -15.58
CA THR A 432 6.80 14.18 -14.33
C THR A 432 6.12 12.84 -14.57
N HIS A 433 5.02 12.79 -15.34
CA HIS A 433 4.21 11.59 -15.48
C HIS A 433 4.57 10.82 -16.74
N PHE A 434 4.64 9.48 -16.63
CA PHE A 434 4.78 8.62 -17.80
C PHE A 434 3.49 8.61 -18.63
N ASN A 435 3.64 8.49 -19.94
CA ASN A 435 2.53 8.07 -20.80
C ASN A 435 2.47 6.53 -20.87
N SER A 436 1.58 5.97 -21.70
CA SER A 436 1.39 4.52 -21.79
C SER A 436 2.68 3.76 -22.16
N LYS A 437 3.47 4.29 -23.10
CA LYS A 437 4.73 3.66 -23.56
C LYS A 437 5.81 3.72 -22.48
N GLY A 438 5.95 4.86 -21.79
CA GLY A 438 6.88 4.96 -20.67
C GLY A 438 6.49 4.09 -19.49
N ALA A 439 5.19 3.97 -19.20
CA ALA A 439 4.70 3.10 -18.14
C ALA A 439 4.93 1.61 -18.45
N GLU A 440 4.78 1.21 -19.71
CA GLU A 440 5.18 -0.13 -20.19
C GLU A 440 6.67 -0.38 -20.01
N LYS A 441 7.52 0.56 -20.47
CA LYS A 441 8.98 0.47 -20.31
C LYS A 441 9.38 0.36 -18.84
N ALA A 442 8.83 1.21 -17.97
CA ALA A 442 9.13 1.20 -16.54
C ALA A 442 8.61 -0.07 -15.83
N GLY A 443 7.41 -0.54 -16.18
CA GLY A 443 6.87 -1.81 -15.66
C GLY A 443 7.72 -3.01 -16.08
N ARG A 444 8.22 -3.01 -17.32
CA ARG A 444 9.16 -4.02 -17.83
C ARG A 444 10.49 -3.97 -17.09
N MET A 445 11.04 -2.78 -16.84
CA MET A 445 12.29 -2.63 -16.06
C MET A 445 12.17 -3.25 -14.66
N LEU A 446 11.06 -3.02 -13.96
CA LEU A 446 10.82 -3.61 -12.64
C LEU A 446 10.70 -5.14 -12.72
N PHE A 447 9.99 -5.66 -13.72
CA PHE A 447 9.89 -7.10 -13.97
C PHE A 447 11.26 -7.73 -14.25
N ASP A 448 12.02 -7.19 -15.21
CA ASP A 448 13.34 -7.73 -15.59
C ASP A 448 14.31 -7.68 -14.41
N TRP A 449 14.31 -6.58 -13.63
CA TRP A 449 15.10 -6.48 -12.41
C TRP A 449 14.77 -7.60 -11.41
N MET A 450 13.49 -7.86 -11.17
CA MET A 450 13.03 -8.92 -10.27
C MET A 450 13.40 -10.30 -10.79
N MET A 451 13.23 -10.55 -12.09
CA MET A 451 13.54 -11.84 -12.71
C MET A 451 15.04 -12.12 -12.75
N ASN A 452 15.87 -11.10 -12.97
CA ASN A 452 17.33 -11.25 -12.88
C ASN A 452 17.76 -11.61 -11.46
N ALA A 453 17.15 -11.00 -10.44
CA ALA A 453 17.41 -11.35 -9.05
C ALA A 453 16.93 -12.77 -8.71
N TYR A 454 15.74 -13.17 -9.18
CA TYR A 454 15.23 -14.53 -9.02
C TYR A 454 16.11 -15.58 -9.73
N GLN A 455 16.65 -15.25 -10.91
CA GLN A 455 17.56 -16.14 -11.63
C GLN A 455 18.86 -16.37 -10.86
N ARG A 456 19.48 -15.31 -10.30
CA ARG A 456 20.64 -15.45 -9.40
C ARG A 456 20.33 -16.31 -8.18
N TYR A 457 19.17 -16.09 -7.55
CA TYR A 457 18.71 -16.93 -6.43
C TYR A 457 18.66 -18.41 -6.81
N LYS A 458 18.17 -18.77 -8.00
CA LYS A 458 18.15 -20.16 -8.48
C LYS A 458 19.55 -20.74 -8.74
N GLU A 459 20.48 -19.92 -9.23
CA GLU A 459 21.88 -20.31 -9.47
C GLU A 459 22.62 -20.56 -8.16
N GLU A 460 22.39 -19.72 -7.15
CA GLU A 460 22.94 -19.85 -5.80
C GLU A 460 22.30 -20.99 -5.00
N ASN A 461 21.06 -21.36 -5.34
CA ASN A 461 20.29 -22.41 -4.68
C ASN A 461 19.84 -23.47 -5.70
N PRO A 462 20.75 -24.22 -6.35
CA PRO A 462 20.37 -25.21 -7.37
C PRO A 462 19.48 -26.31 -6.78
N LEU A 463 18.68 -26.98 -7.62
CA LEU A 463 17.75 -28.06 -7.18
C LEU A 463 18.46 -29.34 -6.66
N GLN A 464 19.78 -29.34 -6.48
CA GLN A 464 20.56 -30.52 -6.10
C GLN A 464 20.97 -30.47 -4.62
N ASN A 465 20.02 -30.90 -3.78
CA ASN A 465 20.19 -31.64 -2.50
C ASN A 465 18.81 -32.08 -1.97
N ILE A 466 17.94 -32.62 -2.83
CA ILE A 466 16.67 -33.28 -2.43
C ILE A 466 16.61 -34.72 -2.98
N SER A 467 17.71 -35.25 -3.52
CA SER A 467 17.84 -36.66 -3.88
C SER A 467 18.76 -37.35 -2.88
N GLU A 468 18.19 -37.78 -1.75
CA GLU A 468 18.50 -38.99 -0.96
C GLU A 468 18.07 -38.87 0.52
N GLU A 469 18.04 -37.67 1.13
CA GLU A 469 17.72 -37.53 2.56
C GLU A 469 16.21 -37.46 2.91
N ASN A 470 15.34 -37.17 1.94
CA ASN A 470 13.88 -37.08 2.18
C ASN A 470 13.09 -38.35 1.83
N LEU A 471 13.77 -39.43 1.44
CA LEU A 471 13.13 -40.75 1.28
C LEU A 471 13.02 -41.52 2.60
N ASP A 472 13.83 -41.21 3.62
CA ASP A 472 13.80 -41.91 4.92
C ASP A 472 12.95 -41.22 5.99
N LEU A 473 12.60 -39.94 5.84
CA LEU A 473 11.75 -39.22 6.80
C LEU A 473 10.25 -39.52 6.64
N ASN A 474 9.82 -40.01 5.47
CA ASN A 474 8.42 -40.42 5.24
C ASN A 474 8.15 -41.90 5.58
N ASN A 475 9.17 -42.76 5.67
CA ASN A 475 8.98 -44.15 6.10
C ASN A 475 8.89 -44.31 7.62
N ASN A 476 9.44 -43.37 8.40
CA ASN A 476 9.39 -43.42 9.87
C ASN A 476 8.19 -42.72 10.52
N LYS A 477 7.31 -42.06 9.75
CA LYS A 477 6.05 -41.48 10.27
C LYS A 477 4.80 -42.28 9.93
N VAL A 478 4.91 -43.32 9.11
CA VAL A 478 3.78 -44.21 8.76
C VAL A 478 3.71 -45.43 9.71
N SER A 479 4.75 -45.73 10.50
CA SER A 479 4.76 -46.88 11.42
C SER A 479 4.31 -46.57 12.87
N GLN A 480 3.99 -45.32 13.21
CA GLN A 480 3.58 -44.92 14.58
C GLN A 480 2.18 -44.30 14.70
N ALA A 481 1.35 -44.38 13.65
CA ALA A 481 -0.02 -43.87 13.67
C ALA A 481 -1.10 -44.98 13.50
N SER A 482 -0.73 -46.24 13.74
CA SER A 482 -1.65 -47.38 13.70
C SER A 482 -1.70 -48.08 15.05
N GLU A 483 -2.18 -47.38 16.08
CA GLU A 483 -2.72 -48.05 17.26
C GLU A 483 -3.72 -47.13 17.99
N VAL A 484 -4.90 -47.69 18.24
CA VAL A 484 -5.96 -47.25 19.15
C VAL A 484 -6.95 -46.18 18.63
N LEU A 485 -8.03 -46.65 17.98
CA LEU A 485 -9.41 -46.21 18.26
C LEU A 485 -10.35 -47.44 18.15
N PRO A 486 -11.31 -47.61 19.09
CA PRO A 486 -12.10 -48.83 19.20
C PRO A 486 -13.23 -48.91 18.16
N ILE A 487 -13.47 -50.13 17.69
CA ILE A 487 -14.53 -50.54 16.79
C ILE A 487 -15.88 -50.39 17.51
N ILE A 488 -16.80 -49.61 16.94
CA ILE A 488 -18.22 -49.63 17.30
C ILE A 488 -18.87 -50.74 16.46
N GLU A 489 -19.14 -51.88 17.08
CA GLU A 489 -19.94 -52.96 16.50
C GLU A 489 -21.42 -52.54 16.44
N THR A 490 -21.95 -52.40 15.24
CA THR A 490 -23.39 -52.37 14.98
C THR A 490 -23.89 -53.80 14.84
N HIS A 491 -24.50 -54.34 15.90
CA HIS A 491 -25.28 -55.57 15.78
C HIS A 491 -26.61 -55.28 15.10
N SER A 492 -26.74 -55.73 13.85
CA SER A 492 -28.03 -56.11 13.29
C SER A 492 -28.38 -57.51 13.79
N LYS A 493 -29.56 -57.66 14.40
CA LYS A 493 -30.24 -58.95 14.54
C LYS A 493 -31.66 -58.79 14.07
N THR A 494 -31.97 -59.52 13.01
CA THR A 494 -33.30 -59.85 12.51
C THR A 494 -33.73 -61.21 13.09
N ALA A 495 -35.05 -61.43 13.08
CA ALA A 495 -35.85 -62.63 13.43
C ALA A 495 -36.19 -62.74 14.93
N GLN A 496 -37.44 -62.95 15.37
CA GLN A 496 -38.67 -63.49 14.76
C GLN A 496 -39.91 -62.68 15.19
#